data_AF-A0A1H8KE48-F1
#
_entry.id   AF-A0A1H8KE48-F1
#
_cell.length_a   1.000
_cell.length_b   1.000
_cell.length_c   1.000
_cell.angle_alpha   90.00
_cell.angle_beta   90.00
_cell.angle_gamma   90.00
#
_symmetry.space_group_name_H-M   'P 1'
#
loop_
_entity.id
_entity.type
_entity.pdbx_description
1 polymer ?
#
loop_
_entity_poly.entity_id
_entity_poly.type
_entity_poly.pdbx_seq_one_letter_code
_entity_poly.pdbx_strand_id
1 'polypeptide(L)' 'MRRLLWALAGLVLGAGGVLLAGIALPYVTPISQAEGAYAMGLVFFWVPVGAIFGAILGALFGPRRR' A
#
# COMPACT_ATOMS: atom_id res chain seq x y z
N MET A 1 6.99 19.36 10.93
CA MET A 1 6.27 18.24 11.59
C MET A 1 4.98 17.83 10.90
N ARG A 2 4.00 18.70 10.66
CA ARG A 2 2.70 18.26 10.08
C ARG A 2 2.80 17.54 8.73
N ARG A 3 3.63 18.03 7.79
CA ARG A 3 3.85 17.34 6.50
C ARG A 3 4.44 15.93 6.68
N LEU A 4 5.35 15.76 7.64
CA LEU A 4 5.92 14.46 7.97
C LEU A 4 4.84 13.51 8.51
N LEU A 5 3.94 14.00 9.38
CA LEU A 5 2.81 13.18 9.86
C LEU A 5 1.91 12.70 8.72
N TRP A 6 1.61 13.58 7.75
CA TRP A 6 0.82 13.17 6.58
C TRP A 6 1.58 12.25 5.64
N ALA A 7 2.89 12.42 5.49
CA ALA A 7 3.73 11.49 4.74
C ALA A 7 3.74 10.10 5.41
N LEU A 8 3.88 10.05 6.73
CA LEU A 8 3.84 8.78 7.48
C LEU A 8 2.47 8.11 7.43
N ALA A 9 1.38 8.89 7.56
CA ALA A 9 0.03 8.38 7.40
C ALA A 9 -0.17 7.81 5.98
N GLY A 10 0.25 8.55 4.96
CA GLY A 10 0.23 8.11 3.58
C GLY A 10 1.05 6.83 3.36
N LEU A 11 2.22 6.73 3.98
CA LEU A 11 3.08 5.54 3.93
C LEU A 11 2.34 4.30 4.43
N VAL A 12 1.75 4.40 5.62
CA VAL A 12 1.01 3.28 6.23
C VAL A 12 -0.23 2.91 5.41
N LEU A 13 -0.98 3.91 4.93
CA LEU A 13 -2.17 3.68 4.11
C LEU A 13 -1.82 3.07 2.74
N GLY A 14 -0.73 3.52 2.11
CA GLY A 14 -0.27 2.96 0.84
C GLY A 14 0.20 1.52 0.97
N ALA A 15 1.01 1.23 1.99
CA ALA A 15 1.45 -0.13 2.30
C ALA A 15 0.25 -1.05 2.62
N GLY A 16 -0.62 -0.59 3.51
CA GLY A 16 -1.81 -1.32 3.94
C GLY A 16 -2.79 -1.56 2.79
N GLY A 17 -2.99 -0.57 1.92
CA GLY A 17 -3.87 -0.70 0.75
C GLY A 17 -3.41 -1.77 -0.22
N VAL A 18 -2.12 -1.82 -0.55
CA VAL A 18 -1.56 -2.87 -1.42
C VAL A 18 -1.64 -4.24 -0.76
N LEU A 19 -1.31 -4.34 0.54
CA LEU A 19 -1.40 -5.60 1.27
C LEU A 19 -2.84 -6.13 1.31
N LEU A 20 -3.80 -5.25 1.63
CA LEU A 20 -5.23 -5.59 1.66
C LEU A 20 -5.72 -6.02 0.28
N ALA A 21 -5.33 -5.33 -0.79
CA ALA A 21 -5.67 -5.72 -2.15
C ALA A 21 -5.11 -7.11 -2.50
N GLY A 22 -3.86 -7.37 -2.12
CA GLY A 22 -3.21 -8.67 -2.32
C GLY A 22 -3.89 -9.82 -1.57
N ILE A 23 -4.36 -9.57 -0.35
CA ILE A 23 -5.13 -10.54 0.45
C ILE A 23 -6.54 -10.71 -0.10
N ALA A 24 -7.19 -9.62 -0.53
CA ALA A 24 -8.58 -9.64 -0.97
C ALA A 24 -8.77 -10.27 -2.35
N LEU A 25 -7.80 -10.10 -3.26
CA LEU A 25 -7.91 -10.55 -4.65
C LEU A 25 -8.21 -12.05 -4.79
N PRO A 26 -7.53 -12.97 -4.08
CA PRO A 26 -7.85 -14.42 -4.10
C PRO A 26 -9.28 -14.79 -3.71
N TYR A 27 -10.01 -13.93 -2.97
CA TYR A 27 -11.41 -14.19 -2.62
C TYR A 27 -12.38 -13.94 -3.78
N VAL A 28 -11.97 -13.18 -4.79
CA VAL A 28 -12.79 -12.83 -5.96
C VAL A 28 -12.26 -13.43 -7.26
N THR A 29 -10.97 -13.78 -7.31
CA THR A 29 -10.36 -14.49 -8.45
C THR A 29 -10.01 -15.92 -8.05
N PRO A 30 -10.56 -16.95 -8.70
CA PRO A 30 -10.18 -18.33 -8.44
C PRO A 30 -8.73 -18.53 -8.88
N ILE A 31 -7.87 -18.85 -7.92
CA ILE A 31 -6.45 -19.16 -8.13
C ILE A 31 -6.10 -20.47 -7.44
N SER A 32 -5.15 -21.20 -8.00
CA SER A 32 -4.53 -22.36 -7.36
C SER A 32 -3.64 -21.95 -6.19
N GLN A 33 -3.28 -22.89 -5.32
CA GLN A 33 -2.33 -22.61 -4.23
C GLN A 33 -0.95 -22.19 -4.73
N ALA A 34 -0.50 -22.75 -5.87
CA ALA A 34 0.79 -22.38 -6.47
C ALA A 34 0.79 -20.91 -6.94
N GLU A 35 -0.30 -20.48 -7.59
CA GLU A 35 -0.50 -19.09 -7.98
C GLU A 35 -0.62 -18.17 -6.77
N GLY A 36 -1.28 -18.62 -5.70
CA GLY A 36 -1.38 -17.89 -4.43
C GLY A 36 -0.01 -17.63 -3.79
N ALA A 37 0.87 -18.64 -3.76
CA ALA A 37 2.23 -18.48 -3.25
C ALA A 37 3.04 -17.47 -4.09
N TYR A 38 2.92 -17.53 -5.42
CA TYR A 38 3.56 -16.56 -6.31
C TYR A 38 3.00 -15.15 -6.12
N ALA A 39 1.67 -15.01 -6.01
CA ALA A 39 1.00 -13.74 -5.77
C ALA A 39 1.44 -13.11 -4.43
N MET A 40 1.62 -13.91 -3.38
CA MET A 40 2.17 -13.40 -2.11
C MET A 40 3.60 -12.86 -2.26
N GLY A 41 4.43 -13.49 -3.09
CA GLY A 41 5.74 -12.96 -3.46
C GLY A 41 5.65 -11.57 -4.12
N LEU A 42 4.70 -11.40 -5.05
CA LEU A 42 4.43 -10.10 -5.66
C LEU A 42 3.93 -9.07 -4.65
N VAL A 43 3.05 -9.45 -3.73
CA VAL A 43 2.55 -8.55 -2.68
C VAL A 43 3.70 -8.01 -1.84
N PHE A 44 4.66 -8.85 -1.42
CA PHE A 44 5.84 -8.37 -0.68
C PHE A 44 6.71 -7.39 -1.47
N PHE A 45 6.78 -7.53 -2.79
CA PHE A 45 7.46 -6.56 -3.65
C PHE A 45 6.68 -5.24 -3.79
N TRP A 46 5.35 -5.32 -3.97
CA TRP A 46 4.51 -4.15 -4.23
C TRP A 46 4.17 -3.33 -2.99
N VAL A 47 4.15 -3.94 -1.80
CA VAL A 47 3.84 -3.22 -0.54
C VAL A 47 4.81 -2.05 -0.29
N PRO A 48 6.14 -2.21 -0.39
CA PRO A 48 7.08 -1.09 -0.33
C PRO A 48 6.81 0.00 -1.36
N VAL A 49 6.47 -0.38 -2.60
CA VAL A 49 6.13 0.58 -3.68
C VAL A 49 4.88 1.38 -3.31
N GLY A 50 3.84 0.70 -2.84
CA GLY A 50 2.61 1.33 -2.34
C GLY A 50 2.88 2.27 -1.18
N ALA A 51 3.77 1.88 -0.25
CA ALA A 51 4.19 2.70 0.87
C ALA A 51 4.85 4.01 0.41
N ILE A 52 5.78 3.93 -0.54
CA ILE A 52 6.46 5.10 -1.11
C ILE A 52 5.45 6.01 -1.80
N PHE A 53 4.58 5.44 -2.64
CA PHE A 53 3.55 6.20 -3.34
C PHE A 53 2.61 6.91 -2.36
N GLY A 54 2.12 6.17 -1.36
CA GLY A 54 1.28 6.72 -0.31
C GLY A 54 1.97 7.84 0.46
N ALA A 55 3.26 7.68 0.79
CA ALA A 55 4.02 8.72 1.48
C ALA A 55 4.13 10.02 0.66
N ILE A 56 4.39 9.89 -0.65
CA ILE A 56 4.43 11.02 -1.58
C ILE A 56 3.07 11.73 -1.62
N LEU A 57 1.99 10.98 -1.81
CA LEU A 57 0.63 11.56 -1.84
C LEU A 57 0.28 12.23 -0.50
N GLY A 58 0.60 11.60 0.62
CA GLY A 58 0.41 12.18 1.95
C GLY A 58 1.17 13.48 2.15
N ALA A 59 2.43 13.55 1.71
CA ALA A 59 3.23 14.77 1.77
C ALA A 59 2.68 15.90 0.87
N LEU A 60 2.16 15.55 -0.31
CA LEU A 60 1.64 16.50 -1.31
C LEU A 60 0.28 17.08 -0.91
N PHE A 61 -0.65 16.21 -0.49
CA PHE A 61 -2.04 16.57 -0.21
C PHE A 61 -2.32 16.87 1.27
N GLY A 62 -1.35 16.63 2.14
CA GLY A 62 -1.44 17.00 3.56
C GLY A 62 -1.77 18.48 3.74
N PRO A 63 -2.76 18.85 4.58
CA PRO A 63 -3.17 20.23 4.83
C PRO A 63 -1.98 21.15 5.10
N ARG A 64 -1.87 22.24 4.34
CA ARG A 64 -0.92 23.34 4.58
C ARG A 64 -1.52 24.31 5.60
N ARG A 65 -0.73 24.74 6.58
CA ARG A 65 -1.15 25.74 7.55
C ARG A 65 -1.04 27.06 6.78
N ARG A 66 -2.19 27.68 6.45
CA ARG A 66 -2.20 29.12 6.19
C ARG A 66 -1.97 29.82 7.52
#